data_AF-A0A2K1YHE1-F1
#
_entry.id   AF-A0A2K1YHE1-F1
#
_cell.length_a   1.000
_cell.length_b   1.000
_cell.length_c   1.000
_cell.angle_alpha   90.00
_cell.angle_beta   90.00
_cell.angle_gamma   90.00
#
_symmetry.space_group_name_H-M   'P 1'
#
loop_
_entity.id
_entity.type
_entity.pdbx_description
1 polymer ?
#
loop_
_entity_poly.entity_id
_entity_poly.type
_entity_poly.pdbx_seq_one_letter_code
_entity_poly.pdbx_strand_id
1 'polypeptide(L)'
;MFKNTCYVVNAFFTFRYLVEEVGINGKYTCKVVRLSPQILVQRIEISWNARYLFLSKELGASRDSVVIHPQLLHYSIDDGFLPMINFLRSIGMRNSDFLKVLTSLTQVFSLSLEDNLKPKYMYLIIELRNEVRSLTKYRICTRDYLWKREFALAIGS
;
A
#
# COMPACT_ATOMS: atom_id res chain seq x y z
N MET A 1 23.90 5.60 -27.70
CA MET A 1 23.88 6.89 -26.96
C MET A 1 22.47 7.46 -26.72
N PHE A 2 21.38 6.91 -27.29
CA PHE A 2 20.02 7.48 -27.20
C PHE A 2 19.16 7.09 -25.98
N LYS A 3 19.59 6.14 -25.14
CA LYS A 3 18.77 5.71 -23.99
C LYS A 3 18.72 6.76 -22.88
N ASN A 4 19.81 7.48 -22.62
CA ASN A 4 19.90 8.43 -21.51
C ASN A 4 19.02 9.68 -21.67
N THR A 5 18.79 10.16 -22.89
CA THR A 5 17.96 11.34 -23.14
C THR A 5 16.49 11.07 -22.82
N CYS A 6 15.99 9.86 -23.11
CA CYS A 6 14.61 9.48 -22.84
C CYS A 6 14.33 9.36 -21.32
N TYR A 7 15.29 8.84 -20.54
CA TYR A 7 15.17 8.77 -19.08
C TYR A 7 15.14 10.14 -18.41
N VAL A 8 16.00 11.07 -18.84
CA VAL A 8 16.07 12.42 -18.26
C VAL A 8 14.81 13.23 -18.58
N VAL A 9 14.32 13.12 -19.82
CA VAL A 9 13.09 13.81 -20.24
C VAL A 9 11.87 13.27 -19.50
N ASN A 10 11.75 11.95 -19.34
CA ASN A 10 10.63 11.33 -18.62
C ASN A 10 10.65 11.66 -17.12
N ALA A 11 11.85 11.74 -16.52
CA ALA A 11 12.00 12.15 -15.13
C ALA A 11 11.56 13.60 -14.87
N PHE A 12 11.86 14.53 -15.79
CA PHE A 12 11.41 15.91 -15.70
C PHE A 12 9.89 16.04 -15.77
N PHE A 13 9.25 15.40 -16.74
CA PHE A 13 7.78 15.41 -16.87
C PHE A 13 7.09 14.76 -15.66
N THR A 14 7.63 13.64 -15.19
CA THR A 14 7.11 12.96 -13.98
C THR A 14 7.23 13.85 -12.74
N PHE A 15 8.38 14.49 -12.54
CA PHE A 15 8.58 15.41 -11.42
C PHE A 15 7.60 16.59 -11.49
N ARG A 16 7.44 17.17 -12.68
CA ARG A 16 6.53 18.29 -12.93
C ARG A 16 5.09 17.90 -12.65
N TYR A 17 4.62 16.76 -13.15
CA TYR A 17 3.29 16.23 -12.85
C TYR A 17 3.07 16.06 -11.34
N LEU A 18 4.03 15.47 -10.63
CA LEU A 18 3.94 15.27 -9.18
C LEU A 18 3.82 16.59 -8.39
N VAL A 19 4.47 17.66 -8.84
CA VAL A 19 4.44 18.95 -8.14
C VAL A 19 3.24 19.80 -8.58
N GLU A 20 3.02 19.95 -9.88
CA GLU A 20 2.02 20.86 -10.46
C GLU A 20 0.61 20.25 -10.45
N GLU A 21 0.47 18.99 -10.90
CA GLU A 21 -0.85 18.35 -11.06
C GLU A 21 -1.26 17.56 -9.82
N VAL A 22 -0.30 16.98 -9.11
CA VAL A 22 -0.56 16.21 -7.88
C VAL A 22 -0.47 17.08 -6.62
N GLY A 23 0.23 18.21 -6.68
CA GLY A 23 0.35 19.11 -5.54
C GLY A 23 1.31 18.61 -4.45
N ILE A 24 2.19 17.66 -4.78
CA ILE A 24 3.21 17.18 -3.84
C ILE A 24 4.23 18.29 -3.65
N ASN A 25 4.49 18.66 -2.39
CA ASN A 25 5.61 19.54 -2.08
C ASN A 25 6.91 18.93 -2.61
N GLY A 26 7.70 19.72 -3.35
CA GLY A 26 8.94 19.28 -3.99
C GLY A 26 9.91 18.51 -3.06
N LYS A 27 9.89 18.79 -1.75
CA LYS A 27 10.66 18.05 -0.73
C LYS A 27 10.24 16.57 -0.61
N TYR A 28 8.95 16.25 -0.75
CA TYR A 28 8.43 14.89 -0.73
C TYR A 28 8.54 14.21 -2.10
N THR A 29 8.59 14.96 -3.20
CA THR A 29 8.75 14.40 -4.55
C THR A 29 10.04 13.60 -4.68
N CYS A 30 11.16 14.09 -4.12
CA CYS A 30 12.42 13.32 -4.09
C CYS A 30 12.29 12.02 -3.29
N LYS A 31 11.52 12.01 -2.19
CA LYS A 31 11.25 10.81 -1.39
C LYS A 31 10.42 9.80 -2.19
N VAL A 32 9.40 10.27 -2.90
CA VAL A 32 8.53 9.44 -3.76
C VAL A 32 9.35 8.76 -4.86
N VAL A 33 10.20 9.51 -5.56
CA VAL A 33 11.11 8.99 -6.58
C VAL A 33 12.11 7.97 -6.00
N ARG A 34 12.69 8.25 -4.81
CA ARG A 34 13.60 7.31 -4.15
C ARG A 34 12.93 6.00 -3.75
N LEU A 35 11.69 6.06 -3.27
CA LEU A 35 10.94 4.87 -2.83
C LEU A 35 10.41 4.03 -3.99
N SER A 36 10.29 4.64 -5.17
CA SER A 36 9.70 4.01 -6.34
C SER A 36 10.34 4.58 -7.62
N PRO A 37 11.60 4.24 -7.93
CA PRO A 37 12.29 4.77 -9.10
C PRO A 37 11.61 4.40 -10.44
N GLN A 38 10.84 3.32 -10.45
CA GLN A 38 10.06 2.89 -11.62
C GLN A 38 9.00 3.91 -12.06
N ILE A 39 8.59 4.86 -11.21
CA ILE A 39 7.62 5.89 -11.62
C ILE A 39 8.17 6.78 -12.74
N LEU A 40 9.50 6.90 -12.85
CA LEU A 40 10.17 7.69 -13.89
C LEU A 40 10.12 7.04 -15.27
N VAL A 41 9.77 5.75 -15.34
CA VAL A 41 9.70 4.98 -16.60
C VAL A 41 8.28 4.57 -16.95
N GLN A 42 7.33 4.71 -16.03
CA GLN A 42 5.91 4.40 -16.25
C GLN A 42 5.13 5.64 -16.69
N ARG A 43 4.00 5.43 -17.39
CA ARG A 43 3.03 6.51 -17.62
C ARG A 43 2.29 6.80 -16.32
N ILE A 44 2.86 7.71 -15.54
CA ILE A 44 2.43 7.98 -14.17
C ILE A 44 0.98 8.49 -14.12
N GLU A 45 0.60 9.39 -15.03
CA GLU A 45 -0.71 10.04 -15.04
C GLU A 45 -1.86 9.02 -15.13
N ILE A 46 -1.73 8.05 -16.04
CA ILE A 46 -2.77 7.04 -16.28
C ILE A 46 -2.79 6.02 -15.13
N SER A 47 -1.62 5.54 -14.71
CA SER A 47 -1.48 4.48 -13.71
C SER A 47 -1.87 4.94 -12.29
N TRP A 48 -1.56 6.19 -11.94
CA TRP A 48 -1.96 6.82 -10.69
C TRP A 48 -3.43 7.13 -10.66
N ASN A 49 -3.94 7.79 -11.70
CA ASN A 49 -5.34 8.20 -11.72
C ASN A 49 -6.26 6.99 -11.63
N ALA A 50 -5.98 5.90 -12.35
CA ALA A 50 -6.77 4.68 -12.24
C ALA A 50 -6.79 4.11 -10.81
N ARG A 51 -5.63 3.99 -10.16
CA ARG A 51 -5.51 3.43 -8.80
C ARG A 51 -6.09 4.36 -7.73
N TYR A 52 -5.83 5.66 -7.85
CA TYR A 52 -6.41 6.67 -6.98
C TYR A 52 -7.94 6.66 -7.08
N LEU A 53 -8.50 6.69 -8.30
CA LEU A 53 -9.95 6.67 -8.50
C LEU A 53 -10.57 5.40 -7.92
N PHE A 54 -9.93 4.25 -8.14
CA PHE A 54 -10.37 2.98 -7.55
C PHE A 54 -10.35 3.02 -6.02
N LEU A 55 -9.22 3.39 -5.39
CA LEU A 55 -9.10 3.45 -3.93
C LEU A 55 -9.98 4.54 -3.31
N SER A 56 -10.18 5.66 -4.00
CA SER A 56 -11.10 6.72 -3.60
C SER A 56 -12.54 6.20 -3.60
N LYS A 57 -12.95 5.46 -4.64
CA LYS A 57 -14.29 4.90 -4.75
C LYS A 57 -14.54 3.79 -3.73
N GLU A 58 -13.59 2.87 -3.58
CA GLU A 58 -13.75 1.70 -2.70
C GLU A 58 -13.59 2.06 -1.22
N LEU A 59 -12.70 2.99 -0.90
CA LEU A 59 -12.24 3.20 0.48
C LEU A 59 -12.38 4.63 0.98
N GLY A 60 -12.65 5.60 0.10
CA GLY A 60 -12.59 7.02 0.45
C GLY A 60 -11.16 7.53 0.63
N ALA A 61 -10.17 6.92 -0.06
CA ALA A 61 -8.78 7.37 -0.01
C ALA A 61 -8.65 8.81 -0.52
N SER A 62 -8.00 9.68 0.26
CA SER A 62 -7.60 10.99 -0.26
C SER A 62 -6.47 10.84 -1.27
N ARG A 63 -6.37 11.79 -2.20
CA ARG A 63 -5.28 11.80 -3.19
C ARG A 63 -3.92 11.75 -2.50
N ASP A 64 -3.71 12.58 -1.49
CA ASP A 64 -2.47 12.65 -0.72
C ASP A 64 -2.06 11.30 -0.11
N SER A 65 -3.03 10.53 0.40
CA SER A 65 -2.76 9.24 1.06
C SER A 65 -2.17 8.17 0.12
N VAL A 66 -2.63 8.18 -1.14
CA VAL A 66 -2.11 7.32 -2.21
C VAL A 66 -0.75 7.86 -2.67
N VAL A 67 -0.63 9.18 -2.71
CA VAL A 67 0.51 9.93 -3.24
C VAL A 67 1.81 9.79 -2.47
N ILE A 68 1.71 9.83 -1.16
CA ILE A 68 2.87 9.64 -0.29
C ILE A 68 3.36 8.18 -0.28
N HIS A 69 2.61 7.23 -0.85
CA HIS A 69 2.91 5.80 -0.90
C HIS A 69 3.01 5.27 -2.35
N PRO A 70 4.07 5.64 -3.11
CA PRO A 70 4.20 5.24 -4.51
C PRO A 70 4.43 3.74 -4.73
N GLN A 71 4.65 2.97 -3.66
CA GLN A 71 4.68 1.50 -3.70
C GLN A 71 3.31 0.92 -4.05
N LEU A 72 2.21 1.64 -3.74
CA LEU A 72 0.85 1.24 -4.11
C LEU A 72 0.67 1.09 -5.62
N LEU A 73 1.50 1.75 -6.42
CA LEU A 73 1.47 1.66 -7.88
C LEU A 73 1.93 0.31 -8.41
N HIS A 74 2.68 -0.44 -7.62
CA HIS A 74 3.24 -1.72 -8.07
C HIS A 74 2.19 -2.82 -8.07
N TYR A 75 1.07 -2.60 -7.36
CA TYR A 75 0.02 -3.59 -7.22
C TYR A 75 -1.04 -3.44 -8.32
N SER A 76 -1.53 -4.60 -8.77
CA SER A 76 -2.68 -4.71 -9.67
C SER A 76 -3.96 -4.32 -8.92
N ILE A 77 -4.92 -3.71 -9.62
CA ILE A 77 -6.25 -3.47 -9.06
C ILE A 77 -6.97 -4.81 -8.91
N ASP A 78 -7.00 -5.61 -9.97
CA ASP A 78 -7.80 -6.84 -10.05
C ASP A 78 -7.21 -7.99 -9.24
N ASP A 79 -5.87 -8.12 -9.24
CA ASP A 79 -5.19 -9.23 -8.55
C ASP A 79 -4.62 -8.83 -7.18
N GLY A 80 -4.53 -7.53 -6.90
CA GLY A 80 -3.90 -7.01 -5.69
C GLY A 80 -4.91 -6.35 -4.76
N PHE A 81 -5.41 -5.17 -5.14
CA PHE A 81 -6.26 -4.38 -4.26
C PHE A 81 -7.64 -4.99 -4.06
N LEU A 82 -8.32 -5.41 -5.12
CA LEU A 82 -9.70 -5.88 -5.06
C LEU A 82 -9.86 -7.15 -4.20
N PRO A 83 -9.04 -8.21 -4.37
CA PRO A 83 -9.14 -9.41 -3.54
C PRO A 83 -8.87 -9.09 -2.06
N MET A 84 -7.92 -8.20 -1.79
CA MET A 84 -7.57 -7.80 -0.43
C MET A 84 -8.67 -6.98 0.24
N ILE A 85 -9.27 -6.03 -0.47
CA ILE A 85 -10.42 -5.26 0.01
C ILE A 85 -11.58 -6.19 0.33
N ASN A 86 -11.88 -7.14 -0.56
CA ASN A 86 -12.96 -8.11 -0.36
C ASN A 86 -12.71 -9.00 0.85
N PHE A 87 -11.50 -9.52 1.01
CA PHE A 87 -11.13 -10.32 2.17
C PHE A 87 -11.29 -9.53 3.47
N LEU A 88 -10.77 -8.30 3.51
CA LEU A 88 -10.81 -7.48 4.73
C LEU A 88 -12.25 -7.07 5.09
N ARG A 89 -13.10 -6.79 4.09
CA ARG A 89 -14.53 -6.59 4.32
C ARG A 89 -15.21 -7.86 4.83
N SER A 90 -14.85 -9.04 4.32
CA SER A 90 -15.42 -10.32 4.77
C SER A 90 -15.15 -10.63 6.24
N ILE A 91 -14.02 -10.15 6.78
CA ILE A 91 -13.69 -10.24 8.21
C ILE A 91 -14.20 -9.04 9.02
N GLY A 92 -15.01 -8.15 8.44
CA GLY A 92 -15.61 -7.02 9.14
C GLY A 92 -14.70 -5.79 9.32
N MET A 93 -13.60 -5.68 8.58
CA MET A 93 -12.75 -4.49 8.63
C MET A 93 -13.42 -3.31 7.93
N ARG A 94 -13.42 -2.15 8.59
CA ARG A 94 -13.95 -0.91 8.01
C ARG A 94 -12.95 -0.32 7.01
N ASN A 95 -13.47 0.35 5.98
CA ASN A 95 -12.64 1.01 4.96
C ASN A 95 -11.61 1.99 5.56
N SER A 96 -11.99 2.75 6.60
CA SER A 96 -11.07 3.68 7.27
C SER A 96 -9.92 2.99 8.02
N ASP A 97 -10.17 1.79 8.55
CA ASP A 97 -9.15 0.96 9.19
C ASP A 97 -8.24 0.33 8.12
N PHE A 98 -8.81 -0.08 6.98
CA PHE A 98 -8.00 -0.55 5.84
C PHE A 98 -7.12 0.55 5.26
N LEU A 99 -7.60 1.79 5.11
CA LEU A 99 -6.76 2.91 4.67
C LEU A 99 -5.56 3.14 5.59
N LYS A 100 -5.73 2.95 6.90
CA LYS A 100 -4.61 3.02 7.85
C LYS A 100 -3.62 1.89 7.60
N VAL A 101 -4.08 0.66 7.36
CA VAL A 101 -3.19 -0.47 7.01
C VAL A 101 -2.48 -0.21 5.68
N LEU A 102 -3.21 0.27 4.66
CA LEU A 102 -2.71 0.61 3.34
C LEU A 102 -1.56 1.64 3.40
N THR A 103 -1.71 2.65 4.26
CA THR A 103 -0.74 3.75 4.39
C THR A 103 0.37 3.48 5.40
N SER A 104 0.14 2.66 6.43
CA SER A 104 1.17 2.34 7.44
C SER A 104 1.98 1.08 7.11
N LEU A 105 1.42 0.18 6.30
CA LEU A 105 1.93 -1.17 6.06
C LEU A 105 1.81 -1.56 4.57
N THR A 106 2.36 -0.74 3.69
CA THR A 106 2.41 -1.01 2.23
C THR A 106 3.01 -2.38 1.90
N GLN A 107 3.86 -2.94 2.76
CA GLN A 107 4.44 -4.28 2.59
C GLN A 107 3.41 -5.41 2.65
N VAL A 108 2.23 -5.20 3.24
CA VAL A 108 1.16 -6.21 3.28
C VAL A 108 0.76 -6.66 1.87
N PHE A 109 0.76 -5.75 0.90
CA PHE A 109 0.43 -6.08 -0.49
C PHE A 109 1.49 -6.90 -1.21
N SER A 110 2.72 -6.98 -0.68
CA SER A 110 3.76 -7.87 -1.24
C SER A 110 3.58 -9.33 -0.86
N LEU A 111 2.66 -9.64 0.07
CA LEU A 111 2.37 -10.99 0.51
C LEU A 111 1.20 -11.61 -0.27
N SER A 112 1.27 -12.92 -0.50
CA SER A 112 0.12 -13.68 -1.03
C SER A 112 -1.06 -13.56 -0.07
N LEU A 113 -2.23 -13.18 -0.61
CA LEU A 113 -3.45 -13.08 0.18
C LEU A 113 -3.81 -14.43 0.80
N GLU A 114 -3.81 -15.48 -0.01
CA GLU A 114 -4.26 -16.82 0.40
C GLU A 114 -3.21 -17.55 1.25
N ASP A 115 -1.93 -17.47 0.88
CA ASP A 115 -0.90 -18.26 1.57
C ASP A 115 -0.35 -17.59 2.82
N ASN A 116 -0.48 -16.26 2.93
CA ASN A 116 0.18 -15.49 3.98
C ASN A 116 -0.78 -14.65 4.80
N LEU A 117 -1.51 -13.73 4.16
CA LEU A 117 -2.31 -12.77 4.91
C LEU A 117 -3.48 -13.45 5.58
N LYS A 118 -4.32 -14.15 4.82
CA LYS A 118 -5.54 -14.77 5.33
C LYS A 118 -5.30 -15.72 6.51
N PRO A 119 -4.30 -16.64 6.48
CA PRO A 119 -3.97 -17.46 7.66
C PRO A 119 -3.54 -16.62 8.87
N LYS A 120 -2.72 -15.59 8.68
CA LYS A 120 -2.27 -14.70 9.78
C LYS A 120 -3.43 -13.90 10.38
N TYR A 121 -4.31 -13.36 9.54
CA TYR A 121 -5.52 -12.64 9.96
C TYR A 121 -6.49 -13.55 10.72
N MET A 122 -6.76 -14.76 10.21
CA MET A 122 -7.65 -15.71 10.88
C MET A 122 -7.10 -16.13 12.24
N TYR A 123 -5.79 -16.39 12.35
CA TYR A 123 -5.15 -16.72 13.62
C TYR A 123 -5.32 -15.60 14.67
N LEU A 124 -5.13 -14.33 14.28
CA LEU A 124 -5.25 -13.21 15.21
C LEU A 124 -6.67 -13.03 15.76
N ILE A 125 -7.66 -13.19 14.90
CA ILE A 125 -9.06 -12.94 15.25
C ILE A 125 -9.67 -14.14 15.96
N ILE A 126 -9.44 -15.35 15.45
CA ILE A 126 -10.05 -16.58 15.97
C ILE A 126 -9.27 -17.08 17.18
N GLU A 127 -7.99 -17.41 17.01
CA GLU A 127 -7.20 -18.08 18.05
C GLU A 127 -6.82 -17.12 19.18
N LEU A 128 -6.37 -15.91 18.83
CA LEU A 128 -5.96 -14.91 19.81
C LEU A 128 -7.14 -14.02 20.28
N ARG A 129 -8.36 -14.30 19.83
CA ARG A 129 -9.60 -13.58 20.21
C ARG A 129 -9.50 -12.06 20.14
N ASN A 130 -8.75 -11.53 19.18
CA ASN A 130 -8.61 -10.09 18.99
C ASN A 130 -9.78 -9.49 18.23
N GLU A 131 -10.03 -8.20 18.45
CA GLU A 131 -10.92 -7.42 17.61
C GLU A 131 -10.26 -7.03 16.28
N VAL A 132 -11.03 -7.01 15.19
CA VAL A 132 -10.55 -6.61 13.85
C VAL A 132 -9.89 -5.23 13.83
N ARG A 133 -10.36 -4.29 14.66
CA ARG A 133 -9.80 -2.94 14.77
C ARG A 133 -8.41 -2.93 15.40
N SER A 134 -8.11 -3.88 16.28
CA SER A 134 -6.79 -4.01 16.90
C SER A 134 -5.70 -4.29 15.87
N LEU A 135 -6.07 -4.88 14.72
CA LEU A 135 -5.14 -5.23 13.65
C LEU A 135 -4.46 -4.01 13.02
N THR A 136 -5.08 -2.84 13.08
CA THR A 136 -4.46 -1.58 12.62
C THR A 136 -3.25 -1.17 13.47
N LYS A 137 -3.12 -1.70 14.69
CA LYS A 137 -2.00 -1.42 15.61
C LYS A 137 -0.80 -2.33 15.36
N TYR A 138 -1.04 -3.44 14.70
CA TYR A 138 -0.04 -4.48 14.50
C TYR A 138 0.75 -4.20 13.23
N ARG A 139 2.06 -3.99 13.34
CA ARG A 139 2.94 -4.08 12.18
C ARG A 139 2.99 -5.54 11.76
N ILE A 140 2.21 -5.92 10.74
CA ILE A 140 2.20 -7.28 10.21
C ILE A 140 3.62 -7.60 9.73
N CYS A 141 4.37 -8.34 10.55
CA CYS A 141 5.75 -8.66 10.29
C CYS A 141 5.80 -9.84 9.32
N THR A 142 6.48 -9.65 8.18
CA THR A 142 6.48 -10.57 7.03
C THR A 142 7.35 -11.81 7.24
N ARG A 143 8.04 -11.96 8.38
CA ARG A 143 8.87 -13.14 8.69
C ARG A 143 8.06 -14.21 9.43
N ASP A 144 7.82 -15.33 8.74
CA ASP A 144 6.90 -16.42 9.13
C ASP A 144 7.16 -17.06 10.50
N TYR A 145 8.40 -17.02 10.99
CA TYR A 145 8.78 -17.65 12.26
C TYR A 145 8.75 -16.71 13.47
N LEU A 146 8.85 -15.39 13.24
CA LEU A 146 8.90 -14.40 14.31
C LEU A 146 7.51 -13.95 14.75
N TRP A 147 6.53 -13.96 13.84
CA TRP A 147 5.17 -13.51 14.12
C TRP A 147 4.54 -14.26 15.28
N LYS A 148 4.57 -15.61 15.31
CA LYS A 148 3.95 -16.39 16.40
C LYS A 148 4.59 -16.11 17.77
N ARG A 149 5.91 -15.91 17.82
CA ARG A 149 6.67 -15.71 19.08
C ARG A 149 6.61 -14.28 19.59
N GLU A 150 6.86 -13.29 18.73
CA GLU A 150 6.84 -11.88 19.12
C GLU A 150 5.42 -11.39 19.40
N PHE A 151 4.39 -11.90 18.69
CA PHE A 151 3.01 -11.57 19.04
C PHE A 151 2.60 -12.19 20.36
N ALA A 152 2.84 -13.49 20.59
CA ALA A 152 2.55 -14.13 21.88
C ALA A 152 3.24 -13.40 23.05
N LEU A 153 4.42 -12.81 22.83
CA LEU A 153 5.10 -11.98 23.82
C LEU A 153 4.50 -10.54 23.93
N ALA A 154 3.97 -9.98 22.85
CA ALA A 154 3.39 -8.62 22.81
C ALA A 154 1.95 -8.52 23.35
N ILE A 155 1.16 -9.59 23.29
CA ILE A 155 -0.18 -9.65 23.90
C ILE A 155 -0.16 -10.05 25.38
N GLY A 156 0.99 -10.45 25.93
CA GLY A 156 1.16 -10.70 27.35
C GLY A 156 0.45 -11.96 27.85
N SER A 157 1.18 -12.71 28.68
CA SER A 157 0.70 -13.68 29.66
C SER A 157 -0.40 -13.15 30.57
#